data_AF-A0A6B3FW00-F1
#
_entry.id   AF-A0A6B3FW00-F1
#
_cell.length_a   1.000
_cell.length_b   1.000
_cell.length_c   1.000
_cell.angle_alpha   90.00
_cell.angle_beta   90.00
_cell.angle_gamma   90.00
#
_symmetry.space_group_name_H-M   'P 1'
#
loop_
_entity.id
_entity.type
_entity.pdbx_description
1 polymer ?
#
loop_
_entity_poly.entity_id
_entity_poly.type
_entity_poly.pdbx_seq_one_letter_code
_entity_poly.pdbx_strand_id
1 'polypeptide(L)'
;AGAASSSPGAAREVPAEGPHLLTLSARSAGALQDAVDRLATHLESRPRLREGDVCLTASTSWDEGPHRLAVIADGDLPDRLAAIAAGAGGAGGRA
;
A
#
# COMPACT_ATOMS: atom_id res chain seq x y z
N ALA A 1 -9.55 -26.62 -35.27
CA ALA A 1 -9.41 -25.37 -34.50
C ALA A 1 -10.17 -25.54 -33.18
N GLY A 2 -9.50 -25.35 -32.05
CA GLY A 2 -10.09 -25.49 -30.72
C GLY A 2 -9.13 -24.85 -29.73
N ALA A 3 -9.17 -23.52 -29.64
CA ALA A 3 -8.40 -22.79 -28.64
C ALA A 3 -9.09 -23.05 -27.29
N ALA A 4 -8.49 -23.93 -26.48
CA ALA A 4 -8.88 -24.11 -25.10
C ALA A 4 -8.66 -22.78 -24.37
N SER A 5 -9.76 -22.19 -23.89
CA SER A 5 -9.73 -21.06 -22.98
C SER A 5 -9.03 -21.51 -21.70
N SER A 6 -7.74 -21.17 -21.59
CA SER A 6 -6.99 -21.25 -20.35
C SER A 6 -7.62 -20.23 -19.40
N SER A 7 -8.56 -20.68 -18.57
CA SER A 7 -8.98 -19.93 -17.39
C SER A 7 -7.69 -19.60 -16.62
N PRO A 8 -7.41 -18.33 -16.26
CA PRO A 8 -6.26 -18.04 -15.42
C PRO A 8 -6.46 -18.85 -14.14
N GLY A 9 -5.64 -19.91 -14.00
CA GLY A 9 -5.70 -20.81 -12.87
C GLY A 9 -5.61 -19.96 -11.61
N ALA A 10 -6.48 -20.24 -10.64
CA ALA A 10 -6.51 -19.61 -9.33
C ALA A 10 -5.07 -19.28 -8.92
N ALA A 11 -4.72 -17.98 -9.00
CA ALA A 11 -3.40 -17.52 -8.64
C ALA A 11 -3.21 -18.04 -7.23
N ARG A 12 -2.26 -18.97 -7.06
CA ARG A 12 -1.86 -19.43 -5.74
C ARG A 12 -1.39 -18.17 -5.04
N GLU A 13 -2.22 -17.62 -4.17
CA GLU A 13 -1.84 -16.59 -3.22
C GLU A 13 -0.79 -17.24 -2.33
N VAL A 14 0.47 -17.15 -2.77
CA VAL A 14 1.60 -17.45 -1.90
C VAL A 14 1.58 -16.32 -0.88
N PRO A 15 1.38 -16.59 0.41
CA PRO A 15 1.60 -15.56 1.41
C PRO A 15 3.05 -15.11 1.22
N ALA A 16 3.22 -13.87 0.77
CA ALA A 16 4.54 -13.29 0.63
C ALA A 16 5.06 -13.06 2.06
N GLU A 17 5.71 -14.08 2.61
CA GLU A 17 6.44 -14.01 3.86
C GLU A 17 7.65 -13.10 3.63
N GLY A 18 7.51 -11.82 3.94
CA GLY A 18 8.55 -10.82 3.76
C GLY A 18 8.00 -9.40 3.72
N PRO A 19 8.90 -8.39 3.70
CA PRO A 19 8.50 -7.00 3.76
C PRO A 19 7.62 -6.61 2.57
N HIS A 20 6.58 -5.84 2.85
CA HIS A 20 5.66 -5.32 1.85
C HIS A 20 5.96 -3.86 1.52
N LEU A 21 5.81 -3.50 0.24
CA LEU A 21 5.97 -2.14 -0.24
C LEU A 21 4.59 -1.51 -0.48
N LEU A 22 4.23 -0.55 0.37
CA LEU A 22 3.12 0.34 0.12
C LEU A 22 3.57 1.49 -0.77
N THR A 23 2.84 1.76 -1.85
CA THR A 23 3.03 2.96 -2.66
C THR A 23 1.73 3.77 -2.68
N LEU A 24 1.86 5.08 -2.48
CA LEU A 24 0.76 6.04 -2.58
C LEU A 24 1.21 7.21 -3.46
N SER A 25 0.26 7.75 -4.21
CA SER A 25 0.46 8.96 -5.00
C SER A 25 -0.78 9.85 -4.93
N ALA A 26 -0.56 11.15 -5.07
CA ALA A 26 -1.62 12.14 -5.07
C ALA A 26 -1.25 13.38 -5.86
N ARG A 27 -2.27 14.12 -6.30
CA ARG A 27 -2.14 15.36 -7.06
C ARG A 27 -1.61 16.54 -6.24
N SER A 28 -1.62 16.45 -4.92
CA SER A 28 -1.11 17.48 -4.00
C SER A 28 -0.53 16.85 -2.74
N ALA A 29 0.32 17.59 -2.02
CA ALA A 29 0.86 17.15 -0.73
C ALA A 29 -0.23 16.92 0.32
N GLY A 30 -1.26 17.79 0.36
CA GLY A 30 -2.40 17.62 1.26
C GLY A 30 -3.23 16.38 0.93
N ALA A 31 -3.46 16.09 -0.35
CA ALA A 31 -4.18 14.87 -0.75
C ALA A 31 -3.38 13.60 -0.42
N LEU A 32 -2.04 13.66 -0.48
CA LEU A 32 -1.19 12.55 -0.03
C LEU A 32 -1.31 12.34 1.48
N GLN A 33 -1.30 13.42 2.25
CA GLN A 33 -1.50 13.37 3.70
C GLN A 33 -2.87 12.78 4.07
N ASP A 34 -3.94 13.27 3.43
CA ASP A 34 -5.30 12.73 3.63
C ASP A 34 -5.37 11.24 3.30
N ALA A 35 -4.64 10.78 2.26
CA ALA A 35 -4.59 9.37 1.89
C ALA A 35 -3.89 8.52 2.98
N VAL A 36 -2.78 9.02 3.53
CA VAL A 36 -2.07 8.38 4.65
C VAL A 36 -2.97 8.28 5.87
N ASP A 37 -3.61 9.37 6.28
CA ASP A 37 -4.46 9.42 7.49
C ASP A 37 -5.67 8.48 7.36
N ARG A 38 -6.29 8.46 6.19
CA ARG A 38 -7.41 7.54 5.90
C ARG A 38 -6.97 6.09 5.95
N LEU A 39 -5.80 5.78 5.40
CA LEU A 39 -5.28 4.41 5.40
C LEU A 39 -4.91 3.96 6.81
N ALA A 40 -4.25 4.81 7.60
CA ALA A 40 -3.93 4.53 9.00
C ALA A 40 -5.21 4.20 9.79
N THR A 41 -6.21 5.10 9.71
CA THR A 41 -7.52 4.91 10.36
C THR A 41 -8.21 3.62 9.89
N HIS A 42 -8.11 3.30 8.59
CA HIS A 42 -8.69 2.10 8.03
C HIS A 42 -8.08 0.82 8.62
N LEU A 43 -6.75 0.78 8.78
CA LEU A 43 -6.04 -0.36 9.35
C LEU A 43 -6.31 -0.52 10.84
N GLU A 44 -6.35 0.58 11.60
CA GLU A 44 -6.73 0.56 13.03
C GLU A 44 -8.12 -0.06 13.24
N SER A 45 -9.08 0.30 12.37
CA SER A 45 -10.44 -0.24 12.45
C SER A 45 -10.56 -1.72 12.01
N ARG A 46 -9.50 -2.29 11.40
CA ARG A 46 -9.52 -3.62 10.78
C ARG A 46 -8.22 -4.39 11.02
N PRO A 47 -7.95 -4.84 12.27
CA PRO A 47 -6.72 -5.55 12.62
C PRO A 47 -6.55 -6.92 11.94
N ARG A 48 -7.55 -7.42 11.20
CA ARG A 48 -7.47 -8.67 10.43
C ARG A 48 -7.06 -8.47 8.98
N LEU A 49 -6.98 -7.23 8.48
CA LEU A 49 -6.48 -6.96 7.13
C LEU A 49 -5.01 -7.35 7.05
N ARG A 50 -4.65 -8.07 5.99
CA ARG A 50 -3.25 -8.40 5.74
C ARG A 50 -2.56 -7.23 5.08
N GLU A 51 -1.38 -6.90 5.56
CA GLU A 51 -0.54 -5.84 5.02
C GLU A 51 -0.25 -6.03 3.53
N GLY A 52 0.07 -7.27 3.11
CA GLY A 52 0.30 -7.59 1.71
C GLY A 52 -0.88 -7.26 0.79
N ASP A 53 -2.12 -7.56 1.22
CA ASP A 53 -3.32 -7.27 0.43
C ASP A 53 -3.54 -5.76 0.26
N VAL A 54 -3.23 -5.00 1.31
CA VAL A 54 -3.32 -3.54 1.32
C VAL A 54 -2.27 -2.93 0.39
N CYS A 55 -1.01 -3.36 0.51
CA CYS A 55 0.09 -2.91 -0.32
C CYS A 55 -0.13 -3.24 -1.80
N LEU A 56 -0.65 -4.44 -2.10
CA LEU A 56 -1.02 -4.85 -3.45
C LEU A 56 -2.15 -3.98 -4.00
N THR A 57 -3.23 -3.79 -3.23
CA THR A 57 -4.38 -2.97 -3.64
C THR A 57 -3.95 -1.52 -3.91
N ALA A 58 -3.19 -0.92 -3.00
CA ALA A 58 -2.68 0.45 -3.14
C ALA A 58 -1.78 0.61 -4.37
N SER A 59 -0.90 -0.36 -4.64
CA SER A 59 -0.02 -0.34 -5.81
C SER A 59 -0.78 -0.44 -7.14
N THR A 60 -1.99 -1.00 -7.14
CA THR A 60 -2.89 -1.01 -8.32
C THR A 60 -3.75 0.25 -8.43
N SER A 61 -3.82 1.07 -7.37
CA SER A 61 -4.54 2.34 -7.36
C SER A 61 -3.68 3.39 -8.05
N TRP A 62 -3.84 3.48 -9.36
CA TRP A 62 -3.02 4.34 -10.20
C TRP A 62 -3.51 5.79 -10.13
N ASP A 63 -2.97 6.60 -9.21
CA ASP A 63 -3.05 8.06 -9.28
C ASP A 63 -1.74 8.61 -9.88
N GLU A 64 -1.80 9.29 -11.02
CA GLU A 64 -0.61 9.83 -11.69
C GLU A 64 -0.06 11.13 -11.04
N GLY A 65 -0.32 11.33 -9.75
CA GLY A 65 0.11 12.49 -8.99
C GLY A 65 1.63 12.61 -8.82
N PRO A 66 2.19 13.84 -8.78
CA PRO A 66 3.61 14.07 -8.57
C PRO A 66 4.04 13.85 -7.10
N HIS A 67 3.12 13.89 -6.14
CA HIS A 67 3.42 13.63 -4.74
C HIS A 67 3.33 12.13 -4.50
N ARG A 68 4.43 11.52 -4.06
CA ARG A 68 4.55 10.07 -3.92
C ARG A 68 5.14 9.72 -2.56
N LEU A 69 4.62 8.65 -1.97
CA LEU A 69 5.14 8.04 -0.75
C LEU A 69 5.37 6.55 -1.02
N ALA A 70 6.49 6.04 -0.54
CA ALA A 70 6.80 4.62 -0.53
C ALA A 70 7.16 4.22 0.91
N VAL A 71 6.51 3.18 1.43
CA VAL A 71 6.75 2.66 2.77
C VAL A 71 7.03 1.17 2.67
N ILE A 72 8.19 0.75 3.17
CA ILE A 72 8.48 -0.65 3.41
C ILE A 72 8.02 -0.96 4.83
N ALA A 73 7.22 -2.01 4.99
CA ALA A 73 6.74 -2.50 6.28
C ALA A 73 6.98 -4.01 6.38
N ASP A 74 7.15 -4.49 7.61
CA ASP A 74 7.29 -5.91 7.95
C ASP A 74 6.38 -6.20 9.15
N GLY A 75 5.07 -6.14 8.90
CA GLY A 75 4.05 -6.31 9.94
C GLY A 75 3.82 -5.08 10.83
N ASP A 76 4.48 -3.96 10.53
CA ASP A 76 4.42 -2.69 11.25
C ASP A 76 3.82 -1.54 10.42
N LEU A 77 3.09 -1.84 9.33
CA LEU A 77 2.51 -0.80 8.47
C LEU A 77 1.61 0.22 9.21
N PRO A 78 0.72 -0.17 10.14
CA PRO A 78 -0.12 0.79 10.86
C PRO A 78 0.70 1.80 11.65
N ASP A 79 1.72 1.34 12.40
CA ASP A 79 2.60 2.19 13.19
C ASP A 79 3.41 3.15 12.31
N ARG A 80 3.92 2.65 11.16
CA ARG A 80 4.63 3.48 10.19
C ARG A 80 3.75 4.58 9.61
N LEU A 81 2.51 4.26 9.25
CA LEU A 81 1.57 5.24 8.72
C LEU A 81 1.17 6.27 9.78
N ALA A 82 0.96 5.86 11.04
CA ALA A 82 0.69 6.78 12.13
C ALA A 82 1.87 7.72 12.40
N ALA A 83 3.11 7.24 12.33
CA ALA A 83 4.30 8.07 12.46
C ALA A 83 4.44 9.09 11.32
N ILE A 84 4.15 8.68 10.08
CA ILE A 84 4.15 9.57 8.91
C ILE A 84 3.01 10.60 9.04
N ALA A 85 1.84 10.17 9.50
CA ALA A 85 0.68 11.03 9.74
C ALA A 85 1.00 12.14 10.74
N ALA A 86 1.63 11.76 11.87
CA ALA A 86 2.01 12.68 12.94
C ALA A 86 3.21 13.58 12.60
N GLY A 87 4.00 13.24 11.58
CA GLY A 87 5.28 13.88 11.27
C GLY A 87 5.41 14.46 9.86
N ALA A 88 4.31 14.71 9.16
CA ALA A 88 4.23 15.09 7.74
C ALA A 88 5.46 15.85 7.18
N GLY A 89 6.32 15.11 6.45
CA GLY A 89 7.27 15.66 5.49
C GLY A 89 8.76 15.45 5.82
N GLY A 90 9.31 14.26 5.56
CA GLY A 90 10.76 14.13 5.41
C GLY A 90 11.37 12.77 5.72
N ALA A 91 11.13 11.77 4.87
CA ALA A 91 12.09 10.67 4.70
C ALA A 91 11.88 10.05 3.30
N GLY A 92 12.27 10.80 2.28
CA GLY A 92 12.62 10.21 0.99
C GLY A 92 13.71 9.15 1.21
N GLY A 93 13.56 8.03 0.51
CA GLY A 93 14.14 6.75 0.90
C GLY A 93 15.64 6.71 1.14
N ARG A 94 16.02 5.78 2.02
CA ARG A 94 17.25 4.98 2.00
C ARG A 94 16.89 3.68 2.74
N ALA A 95 17.16 2.46 2.27
CA ALA A 95 18.01 1.98 1.19
C ALA A 95 17.36 0.73 0.56
#